data_AF-A0A6B3LT01-F1
#
_entry.id   AF-A0A6B3LT01-F1
#
_cell.length_a   1.000
_cell.length_b   1.000
_cell.length_c   1.000
_cell.angle_alpha   90.00
_cell.angle_beta   90.00
_cell.angle_gamma   90.00
#
_symmetry.space_group_name_H-M   'P 1'
#
loop_
_entity.id
_entity.type
_entity.pdbx_description
1 polymer ?
#
loop_
_entity_poly.entity_id
_entity_poly.type
_entity_poly.pdbx_seq_one_letter_code
_entity_poly.pdbx_strand_id
1 'polypeptide(L)'
;MKNILIIALLIIQTSCVMQVLGEKWDYRKYLTKEEKNTLNNGNTLFKTHISYRPNGQIYWTGPLKVEKINKDYKFTHQGNWKQFYDDGALLATIEYDDKGLNQGAKIYEMDGQIAVVITERKDSIQNSPYRFRCIKNGFYNNGQVMQIEKWIILNNKSLKHGQWLYFDEDGSISKSINYERGKEIK
;
A
#
# COMPACT_ATOMS: atom_id res chain seq x y z
N MET A 1 18.42 14.21 -19.90
CA MET A 1 18.19 13.28 -18.77
C MET A 1 16.68 13.07 -18.62
N LYS A 2 16.09 12.04 -19.24
CA LYS A 2 14.62 11.82 -19.20
C LYS A 2 14.18 10.34 -19.08
N ASN A 3 15.10 9.40 -18.80
CA ASN A 3 14.81 7.97 -18.94
C ASN A 3 14.93 7.12 -17.65
N ILE A 4 15.07 7.71 -16.47
CA ILE A 4 15.13 6.93 -15.20
C ILE A 4 13.78 6.90 -14.47
N LEU A 5 12.84 7.80 -14.78
CA LEU A 5 11.54 7.92 -14.09
C LEU A 5 10.57 6.74 -14.34
N ILE A 6 10.84 5.88 -15.32
CA ILE A 6 9.85 4.90 -15.80
C ILE A 6 9.86 3.59 -14.98
N ILE A 7 10.95 3.27 -14.27
CA ILE A 7 11.11 1.93 -13.68
C ILE A 7 10.39 1.77 -12.33
N ALA A 8 10.30 2.82 -11.50
CA ALA A 8 9.60 2.74 -10.22
C ALA A 8 8.06 2.71 -10.36
N LEU A 9 7.52 3.40 -11.39
CA LEU A 9 6.07 3.39 -11.64
C LEU A 9 5.56 2.04 -12.15
N LEU A 10 6.37 1.29 -12.91
CA LEU A 10 5.90 0.14 -13.71
C LEU A 10 5.45 -1.08 -12.87
N ILE A 11 5.87 -1.18 -11.61
CA ILE A 11 5.53 -2.33 -10.75
C ILE A 11 4.26 -2.08 -9.90
N ILE A 12 3.82 -0.83 -9.75
CA ILE A 12 2.65 -0.46 -8.94
C ILE A 12 1.39 -0.23 -9.80
N GLN A 13 1.50 -0.29 -11.13
CA GLN A 13 0.40 0.09 -12.02
C GLN A 13 -0.79 -0.89 -12.10
N THR A 14 -0.67 -2.14 -11.65
CA THR A 14 -1.63 -3.18 -12.07
C THR A 14 -2.59 -3.72 -11.00
N SER A 15 -2.45 -3.36 -9.73
CA SER A 15 -3.42 -3.81 -8.73
C SER A 15 -3.50 -2.90 -7.51
N CYS A 16 -4.72 -2.70 -7.01
CA CYS A 16 -4.92 -2.05 -5.73
C CYS A 16 -4.58 -2.97 -4.55
N VAL A 17 -4.40 -4.26 -4.79
CA VAL A 17 -3.63 -5.06 -3.83
C VAL A 17 -2.20 -4.56 -3.94
N MET A 18 -1.80 -3.63 -3.07
CA MET A 18 -0.39 -3.54 -2.72
C MET A 18 -0.05 -4.88 -2.10
N GLN A 19 0.36 -5.83 -2.94
CA GLN A 19 1.31 -6.81 -2.51
C GLN A 19 2.52 -5.95 -2.14
N VAL A 20 2.62 -5.59 -0.86
CA VAL A 20 3.90 -5.19 -0.27
C VAL A 20 4.86 -6.21 -0.87
N LEU A 21 5.81 -5.74 -1.68
CA LEU A 21 6.86 -6.56 -2.28
C LEU A 21 7.71 -7.04 -1.11
N GLY A 22 7.14 -8.02 -0.42
CA GLY A 22 7.54 -8.47 0.88
C GLY A 22 8.34 -9.71 0.61
N GLU A 23 9.63 -9.62 0.88
CA GLU A 23 10.34 -10.75 1.44
C GLU A 23 9.39 -11.51 2.39
N LYS A 24 9.44 -12.84 2.38
CA LYS A 24 8.79 -13.61 3.44
C LYS A 24 9.36 -13.13 4.78
N TRP A 25 8.65 -12.22 5.44
CA TRP A 25 9.07 -11.61 6.67
C TRP A 25 8.99 -12.65 7.78
N ASP A 26 10.08 -13.33 8.06
CA ASP A 26 10.17 -14.12 9.29
C ASP A 26 10.39 -13.17 10.47
N TYR A 27 9.35 -12.42 10.83
CA TYR A 27 9.41 -11.44 11.92
C TYR A 27 9.88 -12.04 13.25
N ARG A 28 9.74 -13.36 13.40
CA ARG A 28 10.13 -14.12 14.59
C ARG A 28 11.62 -14.01 14.89
N LYS A 29 12.46 -13.83 13.85
CA LYS A 29 13.91 -13.64 14.02
C LYS A 29 14.26 -12.30 14.68
N TYR A 30 13.34 -11.35 14.67
CA TYR A 30 13.50 -10.01 15.27
C TYR A 30 12.83 -9.86 16.64
N LEU A 31 12.37 -10.95 17.25
CA LEU A 31 11.87 -10.94 18.62
C LEU A 31 13.00 -11.24 19.61
N THR A 32 13.25 -10.33 20.54
CA THR A 32 14.21 -10.54 21.63
C THR A 32 13.71 -11.61 22.61
N LYS A 33 14.61 -12.09 23.50
CA LYS A 33 14.22 -13.03 24.56
C LYS A 33 13.15 -12.44 25.48
N GLU A 34 13.28 -11.16 25.83
CA GLU A 34 12.34 -10.44 26.68
C GLU A 34 10.98 -10.28 26.01
N GLU A 35 10.95 -9.91 24.73
CA GLU A 35 9.72 -9.82 23.95
C GLU A 35 9.00 -11.17 23.85
N LYS A 36 9.74 -12.26 23.66
CA LYS A 36 9.18 -13.62 23.70
C LYS A 36 8.62 -13.96 25.08
N ASN A 37 9.27 -13.58 26.17
CA ASN A 37 8.75 -13.78 27.52
C ASN A 37 7.45 -13.00 27.74
N THR A 38 7.40 -11.73 27.32
CA THR A 38 6.18 -10.91 27.36
C THR A 38 5.03 -11.61 26.64
N LEU A 39 5.26 -12.09 25.42
CA LEU A 39 4.27 -12.83 24.62
C LEU A 39 3.88 -14.18 25.25
N ASN A 40 4.84 -14.89 25.85
CA ASN A 40 4.61 -16.17 26.53
C ASN A 40 3.74 -16.02 27.79
N ASN A 41 3.78 -14.85 28.43
CA ASN A 41 2.93 -14.51 29.57
C ASN A 41 1.51 -14.04 29.15
N GLY A 42 1.17 -14.13 27.86
CA GLY A 42 -0.14 -13.75 27.33
C GLY A 42 -0.30 -12.26 27.03
N ASN A 43 0.75 -11.46 27.21
CA ASN A 43 0.68 -10.03 26.90
C ASN A 43 0.81 -9.78 25.40
N THR A 44 0.15 -8.71 24.92
CA THR A 44 0.37 -8.18 23.57
C THR A 44 1.62 -7.31 23.55
N LEU A 45 2.43 -7.45 22.51
CA LEU A 45 3.60 -6.61 22.29
C LEU A 45 3.29 -5.58 21.20
N PHE A 46 3.57 -4.32 21.48
CA PHE A 46 3.60 -3.24 20.49
C PHE A 46 5.03 -2.75 20.36
N LYS A 47 5.57 -2.74 19.15
CA LYS A 47 6.94 -2.27 18.88
C LYS A 47 7.03 -1.56 17.54
N THR A 48 8.07 -0.78 17.35
CA THR A 48 8.46 -0.32 16.01
C THR A 48 9.27 -1.42 15.33
N HIS A 49 8.84 -1.83 14.14
CA HIS A 49 9.62 -2.71 13.29
C HIS A 49 10.46 -1.88 12.32
N ILE A 50 11.66 -2.38 12.03
CA ILE A 50 12.55 -1.85 11.01
C ILE A 50 13.07 -3.06 10.23
N SER A 51 12.88 -3.04 8.92
CA SER A 51 13.54 -3.97 8.02
C SER A 51 14.66 -3.28 7.26
N TYR A 52 15.67 -4.06 6.91
CA TYR A 52 16.86 -3.59 6.24
C TYR A 52 17.07 -4.35 4.95
N ARG A 53 17.59 -3.66 3.94
CA ARG A 53 18.12 -4.25 2.72
C ARG A 53 19.43 -5.00 3.01
N PRO A 54 19.92 -5.86 2.11
CA PRO A 54 21.22 -6.53 2.28
C PRO A 54 22.40 -5.58 2.50
N ASN A 55 22.34 -4.35 1.98
CA ASN A 55 23.35 -3.31 2.17
C ASN A 55 23.23 -2.55 3.51
N GLY A 56 22.31 -2.95 4.40
CA GLY A 56 22.11 -2.35 5.72
C GLY A 56 21.24 -1.08 5.74
N GLN A 57 20.75 -0.60 4.60
CA GLN A 57 19.83 0.55 4.56
C GLN A 57 18.43 0.14 4.99
N ILE A 58 17.70 1.09 5.60
CA ILE A 58 16.30 0.87 5.98
C ILE A 58 15.47 0.69 4.72
N TYR A 59 14.70 -0.39 4.67
CA TYR A 59 13.73 -0.64 3.61
C TYR A 59 12.33 -0.21 4.03
N TRP A 60 11.91 -0.58 5.24
CA TRP A 60 10.55 -0.40 5.70
C TRP A 60 10.51 -0.26 7.23
N THR A 61 9.66 0.63 7.75
CA THR A 61 9.49 0.80 9.19
C THR A 61 8.07 1.19 9.55
N GLY A 62 7.62 0.75 10.73
CA GLY A 62 6.35 1.20 11.28
C GLY A 62 5.92 0.43 12.54
N PRO A 63 4.78 0.80 13.12
CA PRO A 63 4.23 0.15 14.31
C PRO A 63 3.73 -1.27 14.02
N LEU A 64 4.18 -2.22 14.84
CA LEU A 64 3.87 -3.64 14.74
C LEU A 64 3.26 -4.15 16.05
N LYS A 65 2.05 -4.70 15.94
CA LYS A 65 1.41 -5.45 17.03
C LYS A 65 1.75 -6.93 16.87
N VAL A 66 2.19 -7.56 17.95
CA VAL A 66 2.53 -8.99 18.00
C VAL A 66 1.70 -9.66 19.10
N GLU A 67 1.05 -10.75 18.73
CA GLU A 67 0.22 -11.56 19.61
C GLU A 67 0.68 -13.01 19.55
N LYS A 68 0.69 -13.73 20.68
CA LYS A 68 0.92 -15.17 20.68
C LYS A 68 -0.40 -15.89 20.39
N ILE A 69 -0.41 -16.73 19.36
CA ILE A 69 -1.55 -17.56 18.99
C ILE A 69 -1.10 -19.02 19.03
N ASN A 70 -1.53 -19.75 20.05
CA ASN A 70 -1.09 -21.13 20.31
C ASN A 70 0.45 -21.23 20.46
N LYS A 71 1.11 -21.92 19.50
CA LYS A 71 2.57 -22.11 19.45
C LYS A 71 3.29 -21.14 18.51
N ASP A 72 2.58 -20.21 17.88
CA ASP A 72 3.14 -19.25 16.92
C ASP A 72 2.81 -17.81 17.32
N TYR A 73 3.30 -16.86 16.51
CA TYR A 73 3.06 -15.43 16.68
C TYR A 73 2.29 -14.88 15.48
N LYS A 74 1.29 -14.05 15.75
CA LYS A 74 0.61 -13.23 14.77
C LYS A 74 1.21 -11.84 14.78
N PHE A 75 1.62 -11.38 13.61
CA PHE A 75 2.16 -10.03 13.39
C PHE A 75 1.13 -9.21 12.63
N THR A 76 0.75 -8.07 13.16
CA THR A 76 -0.28 -7.19 12.59
C THR A 76 0.33 -5.79 12.45
N HIS A 77 0.44 -5.29 11.21
CA HIS A 77 0.82 -3.90 10.96
C HIS A 77 -0.23 -2.95 11.54
N GLN A 78 0.21 -1.83 12.09
CA GLN A 78 -0.66 -0.82 12.70
C GLN A 78 -0.19 0.57 12.31
N GLY A 79 -1.12 1.51 12.15
CA GLY A 79 -0.81 2.92 11.92
C GLY A 79 0.02 3.16 10.66
N ASN A 80 0.88 4.19 10.72
CA ASN A 80 1.64 4.65 9.56
C ASN A 80 2.97 3.90 9.40
N TRP A 81 3.12 3.25 8.25
CA TRP A 81 4.33 2.59 7.80
C TRP A 81 5.00 3.41 6.71
N LYS A 82 6.34 3.38 6.68
CA LYS A 82 7.17 4.12 5.72
C LYS A 82 8.11 3.17 4.99
N GLN A 83 8.14 3.27 3.66
CA GLN A 83 9.06 2.54 2.79
C GLN A 83 10.06 3.52 2.17
N PHE A 84 11.28 3.07 1.92
CA PHE A 84 12.37 3.92 1.44
C PHE A 84 13.03 3.36 0.17
N TYR A 85 13.51 4.28 -0.67
CA TYR A 85 14.39 4.02 -1.80
C TYR A 85 15.78 3.53 -1.35
N ASP A 86 16.60 3.10 -2.31
CA ASP A 86 18.00 2.69 -2.08
C ASP A 86 18.93 3.84 -1.65
N ASP A 87 18.52 5.10 -1.77
CA ASP A 87 19.26 6.25 -1.26
C ASP A 87 18.75 6.71 0.12
N GLY A 88 17.71 6.05 0.65
CA GLY A 88 17.06 6.42 1.90
C GLY A 88 15.96 7.48 1.75
N ALA A 89 15.67 7.98 0.54
CA ALA A 89 14.53 8.85 0.31
C ALA A 89 13.20 8.10 0.56
N LEU A 90 12.16 8.84 0.97
CA LEU A 90 10.85 8.26 1.25
C LEU A 90 10.17 7.83 -0.06
N LEU A 91 9.89 6.54 -0.20
CA LEU A 91 9.19 5.97 -1.35
C LEU A 91 7.68 5.95 -1.13
N ALA A 92 7.24 5.52 0.06
CA ALA A 92 5.82 5.38 0.34
C ALA A 92 5.47 5.53 1.81
N THR A 93 4.25 5.98 2.07
CA THR A 93 3.58 5.87 3.37
C THR A 93 2.33 5.04 3.23
N ILE A 94 2.11 4.07 4.13
CA ILE A 94 0.98 3.15 4.11
C ILE A 94 0.28 3.23 5.47
N GLU A 95 -1.04 3.34 5.49
CA GLU A 95 -1.82 3.42 6.72
C GLU A 95 -2.54 2.09 6.98
N TYR A 96 -2.39 1.54 8.19
CA TYR A 96 -3.08 0.34 8.65
C TYR A 96 -4.00 0.64 9.82
N ASP A 97 -5.19 0.03 9.82
CA ASP A 97 -6.11 0.09 10.97
C ASP A 97 -5.68 -0.87 12.10
N ASP A 98 -6.48 -0.89 13.17
CA ASP A 98 -6.28 -1.74 14.34
C ASP A 98 -6.31 -3.25 14.06
N LYS A 99 -6.91 -3.64 12.93
CA LYS A 99 -7.00 -5.03 12.45
C LYS A 99 -5.91 -5.38 11.46
N GLY A 100 -5.05 -4.42 11.10
CA GLY A 100 -3.99 -4.56 10.11
C GLY A 100 -4.48 -4.53 8.67
N LEU A 101 -5.66 -3.95 8.43
CA LEU A 101 -6.15 -3.69 7.08
C LEU A 101 -5.56 -2.38 6.55
N ASN A 102 -5.04 -2.42 5.34
CA ASN A 102 -4.57 -1.23 4.63
C ASN A 102 -5.75 -0.27 4.37
N GLN A 103 -5.58 1.00 4.73
CA GLN A 103 -6.55 2.08 4.50
C GLN A 103 -6.17 2.96 3.31
N GLY A 104 -4.94 2.80 2.80
CA GLY A 104 -4.44 3.58 1.69
C GLY A 104 -2.94 3.81 1.76
N ALA A 105 -2.42 4.41 0.70
CA ALA A 105 -1.02 4.74 0.58
C ALA A 105 -0.79 6.06 -0.15
N LYS A 106 0.34 6.69 0.15
CA LYS A 106 0.93 7.75 -0.68
C LYS A 106 2.26 7.25 -1.17
N ILE A 107 2.51 7.43 -2.47
CA ILE A 107 3.77 7.06 -3.12
C ILE A 107 4.38 8.36 -3.61
N TYR A 108 5.67 8.51 -3.35
CA TYR A 108 6.44 9.70 -3.62
C TYR A 108 7.46 9.39 -4.72
N GLU A 109 7.78 10.40 -5.53
CA GLU A 109 8.95 10.41 -6.40
C GLU A 109 10.23 10.59 -5.57
N MET A 110 11.40 10.39 -6.19
CA MET A 110 12.70 10.56 -5.53
C MET A 110 12.95 11.97 -5.00
N ASP A 111 12.33 12.99 -5.60
CA ASP A 111 12.42 14.39 -5.15
C ASP A 111 11.41 14.73 -4.02
N GLY A 112 10.62 13.74 -3.58
CA GLY A 112 9.64 13.86 -2.51
C GLY A 112 8.26 14.35 -2.96
N GLN A 113 8.04 14.61 -4.25
CA GLN A 113 6.71 14.94 -4.78
C GLN A 113 5.78 13.74 -4.72
N ILE A 114 4.48 13.95 -4.54
CA ILE A 114 3.50 12.85 -4.53
C ILE A 114 3.24 12.41 -5.97
N ALA A 115 3.57 11.17 -6.29
CA ALA A 115 3.25 10.55 -7.57
C ALA A 115 1.82 9.99 -7.58
N VAL A 116 1.44 9.32 -6.49
CA VAL A 116 0.20 8.54 -6.40
C VAL A 116 -0.39 8.58 -4.99
N VAL A 117 -1.71 8.72 -4.90
CA VAL A 117 -2.49 8.49 -3.69
C VAL A 117 -3.49 7.37 -3.94
N ILE A 118 -3.42 6.33 -3.11
CA ILE A 118 -4.33 5.19 -3.10
C ILE A 118 -5.21 5.31 -1.87
N THR A 119 -6.52 5.31 -2.05
CA THR A 119 -7.49 5.19 -0.94
C THR A 119 -8.16 3.83 -1.05
N GLU A 120 -8.04 3.02 0.00
CA GLU A 120 -8.73 1.75 0.12
C GLU A 120 -9.93 1.92 1.05
N ARG A 121 -11.10 1.46 0.62
CA ARG A 121 -12.31 1.45 1.44
C ARG A 121 -12.87 0.05 1.46
N LYS A 122 -13.02 -0.48 2.68
CA LYS A 122 -13.83 -1.68 2.88
C LYS A 122 -15.27 -1.35 2.52
N ASP A 123 -15.87 -2.15 1.66
CA ASP A 123 -17.27 -1.96 1.32
C ASP A 123 -18.10 -2.43 2.53
N SER A 124 -18.82 -1.51 3.17
CA SER A 124 -19.72 -1.82 4.29
C SER A 124 -21.07 -2.33 3.82
N ILE A 125 -21.29 -2.42 2.51
CA ILE A 125 -22.54 -2.86 1.92
C ILE A 125 -22.70 -4.36 2.18
N GLN A 126 -23.59 -4.68 3.12
CA GLN A 126 -24.05 -6.02 3.40
C GLN A 126 -24.56 -6.65 2.08
N ASN A 127 -23.99 -7.80 1.69
CA ASN A 127 -24.23 -8.51 0.43
C ASN A 127 -23.55 -7.95 -0.84
N SER A 128 -22.62 -7.00 -0.72
CA SER A 128 -21.75 -6.67 -1.85
C SER A 128 -20.84 -7.86 -2.18
N PRO A 129 -20.74 -8.30 -3.46
CA PRO A 129 -19.75 -9.29 -3.85
C PRO A 129 -18.31 -8.72 -3.77
N TYR A 130 -18.16 -7.41 -3.57
CA TYR A 130 -16.87 -6.72 -3.51
C TYR A 130 -16.32 -6.72 -2.09
N ARG A 131 -15.05 -7.11 -1.94
CA ARG A 131 -14.38 -7.03 -0.63
C ARG A 131 -13.90 -5.63 -0.32
N PHE A 132 -13.44 -4.91 -1.35
CA PHE A 132 -12.88 -3.57 -1.24
C PHE A 132 -13.14 -2.77 -2.51
N ARG A 133 -13.30 -1.46 -2.33
CA ARG A 133 -13.19 -0.46 -3.39
C ARG A 133 -11.92 0.34 -3.20
N CYS A 134 -11.31 0.69 -4.31
CA CYS A 134 -10.07 1.41 -4.32
C CYS A 134 -10.08 2.52 -5.35
N ILE A 135 -9.52 3.66 -4.96
CA ILE A 135 -9.37 4.83 -5.81
C ILE A 135 -7.89 5.17 -5.84
N LYS A 136 -7.31 5.16 -7.03
CA LYS A 136 -5.93 5.58 -7.27
C LYS A 136 -5.96 6.90 -8.02
N ASN A 137 -5.36 7.92 -7.42
CA ASN A 137 -5.17 9.23 -8.00
C ASN A 137 -3.69 9.35 -8.38
N GLY A 138 -3.37 9.53 -9.65
CA GLY A 138 -2.03 9.87 -10.12
C GLY A 138 -1.90 11.38 -10.29
N PHE A 139 -0.70 11.92 -10.10
CA PHE A 139 -0.43 13.35 -10.15
C PHE A 139 0.69 13.69 -11.12
N TYR A 140 0.59 14.87 -11.72
CA TYR A 140 1.69 15.52 -12.43
C TYR A 140 2.66 16.18 -11.45
N ASN A 141 3.85 16.56 -11.94
CA ASN A 141 4.84 17.31 -11.15
C ASN A 141 4.36 18.71 -10.71
N ASN A 142 3.33 19.26 -11.36
CA ASN A 142 2.71 20.52 -10.90
C ASN A 142 1.68 20.28 -9.78
N GLY A 143 1.51 19.05 -9.31
CA GLY A 143 0.54 18.65 -8.29
C GLY A 143 -0.89 18.47 -8.79
N GLN A 144 -1.17 18.73 -10.07
CA GLN A 144 -2.49 18.48 -10.65
C GLN A 144 -2.74 16.99 -10.85
N VAL A 145 -4.02 16.60 -10.81
CA VAL A 145 -4.43 15.20 -11.02
C VAL A 145 -4.22 14.83 -12.48
N MET A 146 -3.43 13.77 -12.71
CA MET A 146 -3.20 13.18 -14.02
C MET A 146 -4.24 12.12 -14.35
N GLN A 147 -4.66 11.33 -13.35
CA GLN A 147 -5.63 10.25 -13.56
C GLN A 147 -6.35 9.86 -12.28
N ILE A 148 -7.58 9.39 -12.42
CA ILE A 148 -8.39 8.78 -11.36
C ILE A 148 -8.83 7.40 -11.84
N GLU A 149 -8.34 6.35 -11.19
CA GLU A 149 -8.64 4.96 -11.50
C GLU A 149 -9.41 4.32 -10.34
N LYS A 150 -10.53 3.67 -10.66
CA LYS A 150 -11.38 2.99 -9.68
C LYS A 150 -11.29 1.48 -9.86
N TRP A 151 -11.12 0.78 -8.76
CA TRP A 151 -10.90 -0.67 -8.74
C TRP A 151 -11.80 -1.33 -7.69
N ILE A 152 -12.13 -2.59 -7.94
CA ILE A 152 -12.79 -3.48 -6.99
C ILE A 152 -11.91 -4.72 -6.77
N ILE A 153 -12.01 -5.32 -5.59
CA ILE A 153 -11.39 -6.62 -5.30
C ILE A 153 -12.47 -7.70 -5.28
N LEU A 154 -12.39 -8.64 -6.23
CA LEU A 154 -13.26 -9.79 -6.36
C LEU A 154 -12.42 -11.06 -6.48
N ASN A 155 -12.67 -12.05 -5.62
CA ASN A 155 -11.92 -13.32 -5.60
C ASN A 155 -10.38 -13.13 -5.56
N ASN A 156 -9.92 -12.22 -4.71
CA ASN A 156 -8.50 -11.82 -4.58
C ASN A 156 -7.86 -11.27 -5.86
N LYS A 157 -8.66 -10.84 -6.84
CA LYS A 157 -8.21 -10.15 -8.05
C LYS A 157 -8.67 -8.70 -8.03
N SER A 158 -7.76 -7.79 -8.38
CA SER A 158 -8.11 -6.39 -8.65
C SER A 158 -8.72 -6.28 -10.05
N LEU A 159 -9.91 -5.71 -10.16
CA LEU A 159 -10.61 -5.50 -11.42
C LEU A 159 -10.92 -4.00 -11.58
N LYS A 160 -10.71 -3.47 -12.78
CA LYS A 160 -11.14 -2.10 -13.12
C LYS A 160 -12.65 -1.98 -12.98
N HIS A 161 -13.16 -0.91 -12.38
CA HIS A 161 -14.60 -0.72 -12.21
C HIS A 161 -14.95 0.74 -12.00
N GLY A 162 -16.08 1.18 -12.55
CA GLY A 162 -16.53 2.56 -12.57
C GLY A 162 -15.81 3.41 -13.63
N GLN A 163 -16.08 4.71 -13.58
CA GLN A 163 -15.49 5.69 -14.49
C GLN A 163 -14.03 5.97 -14.11
N TRP A 164 -13.15 5.80 -15.08
CA TRP A 164 -11.76 6.20 -15.06
C TRP A 164 -11.60 7.49 -15.84
N LEU A 165 -10.89 8.46 -15.26
CA LEU A 165 -10.67 9.77 -15.83
C LEU A 165 -9.18 10.00 -16.01
N TYR A 166 -8.81 10.59 -17.13
CA TYR A 166 -7.48 11.07 -17.44
C TYR A 166 -7.59 12.54 -17.78
N PHE A 167 -6.59 13.29 -17.33
CA PHE A 167 -6.57 14.73 -17.44
C PHE A 167 -5.32 15.14 -18.22
N ASP A 168 -5.33 16.36 -18.76
CA ASP A 168 -4.14 17.06 -19.24
C ASP A 168 -3.52 17.89 -18.10
N GLU A 169 -2.32 18.44 -18.30
CA GLU A 169 -1.60 19.24 -17.30
C GLU A 169 -2.28 20.58 -16.94
N ASP A 170 -3.33 20.97 -17.66
CA ASP A 170 -4.19 22.12 -17.34
C ASP A 170 -5.44 21.73 -16.52
N GLY A 171 -5.63 20.45 -16.25
CA GLY A 171 -6.75 19.89 -15.50
C GLY A 171 -7.99 19.58 -16.34
N SER A 172 -7.96 19.79 -17.65
CA SER A 172 -9.04 19.39 -18.56
C SER A 172 -9.08 17.86 -18.74
N ILE A 173 -10.25 17.29 -19.01
CA ILE A 173 -10.40 15.83 -19.21
C ILE A 173 -9.97 15.48 -20.62
N SER A 174 -8.88 14.71 -20.73
CA SER A 174 -8.39 14.19 -22.02
C SER A 174 -9.05 12.88 -22.40
N LYS A 175 -9.44 12.05 -21.42
CA LYS A 175 -10.08 10.76 -21.66
C LYS A 175 -10.98 10.33 -20.50
N SER A 176 -12.12 9.73 -20.83
CA SER A 176 -13.01 9.07 -19.87
C SER A 176 -13.33 7.66 -20.36
N ILE A 177 -13.18 6.66 -19.48
CA ILE A 177 -13.47 5.25 -19.80
C ILE A 177 -14.31 4.66 -18.68
N ASN A 178 -15.42 4.01 -19.01
CA ASN A 178 -16.22 3.29 -18.02
C ASN A 178 -15.85 1.80 -18.01
N TYR A 179 -15.69 1.24 -16.81
CA TYR A 179 -15.41 -0.18 -16.63
C TYR A 179 -16.47 -0.86 -15.76
N GLU A 180 -16.83 -2.10 -16.11
CA GLU A 180 -17.59 -3.01 -15.26
C GLU A 180 -16.81 -4.32 -15.10
N ARG A 181 -16.34 -4.59 -13.87
CA ARG A 181 -15.65 -5.83 -13.49
C ARG A 181 -14.51 -6.23 -14.46
N GLY A 182 -13.69 -5.24 -14.80
CA GLY A 182 -12.52 -5.40 -15.66
C GLY A 182 -12.79 -5.23 -17.15
N LYS A 183 -14.05 -5.08 -17.58
CA LYS A 183 -14.42 -4.86 -18.99
C LYS A 183 -14.77 -3.41 -19.24
N GLU A 184 -14.23 -2.84 -20.31
CA GLU A 184 -14.64 -1.52 -20.79
C GLU A 184 -16.09 -1.59 -21.29
N ILE A 185 -16.90 -0.61 -20.92
CA ILE A 185 -18.30 -0.47 -21.34
C ILE A 185 -18.48 0.89 -22.01
N LYS A 186 -19.34 0.92 -23.03
CA LYS A 186 -19.73 2.12 -23.76
C LYS A 186 -20.98 2.72 -23.14
#